data_AF-A0A4Q1KS53-F1
#
_entry.id   AF-A0A4Q1KS53-F1
#
_cell.length_a   1.000
_cell.length_b   1.000
_cell.length_c   1.000
_cell.angle_alpha   90.00
_cell.angle_beta   90.00
_cell.angle_gamma   90.00
#
_symmetry.space_group_name_H-M   'P 1'
#
loop_
_entity.id
_entity.type
_entity.pdbx_description
1 polymer ?
#
loop_
_entity_poly.entity_id
_entity_poly.type
_entity_poly.pdbx_seq_one_letter_code
_entity_poly.pdbx_strand_id
1 'polypeptide(L)' 'MTRFVVDSGAVLRLVETSAEVSSAHELLAPTLLRSQMLSALHEAVHRGDLSVDAGRERLGRVGRLPIRLLGAT' A
#
# COMPACT_ATOMS: atom_id res chain seq x y z
N MET A 1 -9.60 -20.11 -1.12
CA MET A 1 -8.33 -19.35 -1.13
C MET A 1 -8.19 -18.70 -2.49
N THR A 2 -8.10 -17.38 -2.51
CA THR A 2 -7.98 -16.60 -3.75
C THR A 2 -6.78 -15.69 -3.60
N ARG A 3 -5.94 -15.64 -4.63
CA ARG A 3 -4.78 -14.77 -4.69
C ARG A 3 -5.16 -13.50 -5.43
N PHE A 4 -4.92 -12.35 -4.80
CA PHE A 4 -5.20 -11.05 -5.40
C PHE A 4 -3.90 -10.32 -5.66
N VAL A 5 -3.69 -9.91 -6.90
CA VAL A 5 -2.62 -8.97 -7.22
C VAL A 5 -3.15 -7.56 -7.00
N VAL A 6 -2.51 -6.80 -6.12
CA VAL A 6 -2.91 -5.43 -5.76
C VAL A 6 -1.89 -4.41 -6.23
N ASP A 7 -2.40 -3.29 -6.72
CA ASP A 7 -1.61 -2.10 -7.07
C ASP A 7 -1.49 -1.12 -5.90
N SER A 8 -0.69 -0.07 -6.09
CA SER A 8 -0.43 0.97 -5.09
C SER A 8 -1.70 1.70 -4.64
N GLY A 9 -2.64 1.98 -5.54
CA GLY A 9 -3.90 2.64 -5.21
C GLY A 9 -4.82 1.76 -4.37
N ALA A 10 -4.90 0.47 -4.68
CA ALA A 10 -5.65 -0.49 -3.86
C ALA A 10 -5.09 -0.57 -2.43
N VAL A 11 -3.77 -0.65 -2.28
CA VAL A 11 -3.13 -0.70 -0.96
C VAL A 11 -3.33 0.61 -0.18
N LEU A 12 -3.22 1.77 -0.83
CA LEU A 12 -3.47 3.06 -0.20
C LEU A 12 -4.92 3.18 0.30
N ARG A 13 -5.90 2.72 -0.48
CA ARG A 13 -7.29 2.66 -0.04
C ARG A 13 -7.49 1.74 1.16
N LEU A 14 -6.88 0.55 1.17
CA LEU A 14 -6.96 -0.37 2.32
C LEU A 14 -6.48 0.29 3.62
N VAL A 15 -5.39 1.07 3.54
CA VAL A 15 -4.82 1.78 4.69
C VAL A 15 -5.66 2.98 5.12
N GLU A 16 -6.27 3.68 4.16
CA GLU A 16 -7.19 4.78 4.43
C GLU A 16 -8.47 4.31 5.10
N THR A 17 -9.08 3.24 4.59
CA THR A 17 -10.34 2.70 5.12
C THR A 17 -10.14 1.80 6.33
N SER A 18 -8.90 1.54 6.76
CA SER A 18 -8.56 0.52 7.77
C SER A 18 -9.24 -0.83 7.49
N ALA A 19 -9.32 -1.21 6.21
CA ALA A 19 -10.07 -2.39 5.81
C ALA A 19 -9.33 -3.65 6.26
N GLU A 20 -10.05 -4.55 6.94
CA GLU A 20 -9.53 -5.86 7.30
C GLU A 20 -9.49 -6.76 6.07
N VAL A 21 -8.29 -7.21 5.71
CA VAL A 21 -8.10 -8.23 4.70
C VAL A 21 -8.13 -9.57 5.41
N SER A 22 -9.14 -10.39 5.12
CA SER A 22 -9.23 -11.75 5.67
C SER A 22 -7.95 -12.52 5.37
N SER A 23 -7.36 -13.14 6.39
CA SER A 23 -6.16 -13.98 6.29
C SER A 23 -6.35 -15.22 5.41
N ALA A 24 -7.59 -15.53 5.01
CA ALA A 24 -7.91 -16.57 4.03
C ALA A 24 -7.51 -16.18 2.58
N HIS A 25 -7.22 -14.90 2.34
CA HIS A 25 -6.79 -14.37 1.04
C HIS A 25 -5.32 -13.96 1.08
N GLU A 26 -4.61 -14.23 -0.02
CA GLU A 26 -3.20 -13.87 -0.17
C GLU A 26 -3.10 -12.63 -1.05
N LEU A 27 -2.51 -11.56 -0.52
CA LEU A 27 -2.20 -10.35 -1.27
C LEU A 27 -0.80 -10.45 -1.88
N LEU A 28 -0.77 -10.31 -3.20
CA LEU A 28 0.43 -10.29 -4.02
C LEU A 28 0.59 -8.90 -4.61
N ALA A 29 1.83 -8.43 -4.78
CA ALA A 29 2.06 -7.17 -5.46
C ALA A 29 3.37 -7.20 -6.26
N PRO A 30 3.49 -6.42 -7.34
CA PRO A 30 4.77 -6.26 -8.04
C PRO A 30 5.85 -5.68 -7.10
N THR A 31 7.12 -6.00 -7.35
CA THR A 31 8.26 -5.37 -6.64
C THR A 31 8.24 -3.83 -6.71
N LEU A 32 7.72 -3.27 -7.80
CA LEU A 32 7.53 -1.82 -7.99
C LEU A 32 6.50 -1.21 -7.05
N LEU A 33 5.70 -1.99 -6.32
CA LEU A 33 4.66 -1.48 -5.42
C LEU A 33 5.23 -0.43 -4.46
N ARG A 34 6.39 -0.71 -3.85
CA ARG A 34 6.98 0.18 -2.83
C ARG A 34 7.31 1.55 -3.40
N SER A 35 7.95 1.61 -4.56
CA SER A 35 8.32 2.89 -5.18
C SER A 35 7.08 3.65 -5.65
N GLN A 36 6.12 2.97 -6.27
CA GLN A 36 4.87 3.59 -6.73
C GLN A 36 4.05 4.18 -5.57
N MET A 37 3.96 3.46 -4.45
CA MET A 37 3.28 3.96 -3.26
C MET A 37 3.97 5.17 -2.64
N LEU A 38 5.30 5.16 -2.57
CA LEU A 38 6.07 6.29 -2.08
C LEU A 38 5.87 7.52 -2.98
N SER A 39 5.93 7.35 -4.30
CA SER A 39 5.67 8.41 -5.27
C SER A 39 4.26 8.97 -5.11
N ALA A 40 3.24 8.12 -5.00
CA ALA A 40 1.85 8.55 -4.84
C ALA A 40 1.63 9.33 -3.53
N LEU A 41 2.19 8.87 -2.40
CA LEU A 41 2.12 9.57 -1.13
C LEU A 41 2.88 10.90 -1.17
N HIS A 42 4.06 10.92 -1.78
CA HIS A 42 4.87 12.12 -1.94
C HIS A 42 4.12 13.17 -2.77
N GLU A 43 3.52 12.79 -3.88
CA GLU A 43 2.74 13.68 -4.72
C GLU A 43 1.50 14.23 -3.99
N ALA A 44 0.78 13.40 -3.24
CA ALA A 44 -0.37 13.83 -2.45
C ALA A 44 0.03 14.86 -1.38
N VAL A 45 1.17 14.65 -0.73
CA VAL A 45 1.75 15.62 0.22
C VAL A 45 2.17 16.90 -0.49
N HIS A 46 2.82 16.78 -1.64
CA HIS A 46 3.30 17.92 -2.42
C HIS A 46 2.14 18.80 -2.92
N ARG A 47 1.01 18.20 -3.29
CA ARG A 47 -0.21 18.92 -3.69
C ARG A 47 -0.99 19.51 -2.52
N GLY A 48 -0.66 19.15 -1.27
CA GLY A 48 -1.40 19.58 -0.08
C GLY A 48 -2.68 18.77 0.19
N ASP A 49 -2.95 17.72 -0.60
CA ASP A 49 -4.07 16.78 -0.36
C ASP A 49 -3.86 15.96 0.93
N LEU A 50 -2.60 15.88 1.38
CA LEU A 50 -2.18 15.10 2.53
C LEU A 50 -1.15 15.84 3.38
N SER A 51 -1.30 15.83 4.70
CA SER A 51 -0.23 16.32 5.57
C SER A 51 0.98 15.39 5.54
N VAL A 52 2.18 15.94 5.75
CA VAL A 52 3.42 15.17 5.81
C VAL A 52 3.34 14.06 6.86
N ASP A 53 2.78 14.36 8.04
CA ASP A 53 2.61 13.40 9.14
C ASP A 53 1.66 12.27 8.75
N ALA A 54 0.53 12.61 8.12
CA ALA A 54 -0.43 11.61 7.65
C ALA A 54 0.12 10.75 6.49
N GLY A 55 1.03 11.31 5.68
CA GLY A 55 1.78 10.56 4.66
C GLY A 55 2.76 9.54 5.29
N ARG A 56 3.52 9.97 6.30
CA ARG A 56 4.45 9.10 7.05
C ARG A 56 3.71 8.00 7.80
N GLU A 57 2.60 8.32 8.43
CA GLU A 57 1.76 7.35 9.12
C GLU A 57 1.22 6.28 8.15
N ARG A 58 0.67 6.71 7.00
CA ARG A 58 0.22 5.80 5.95
C ARG A 58 1.34 4.89 5.48
N LEU A 59 2.54 5.43 5.20
CA LEU A 59 3.70 4.62 4.81
C LEU A 59 4.06 3.56 5.86
N GLY A 60 3.99 3.91 7.15
CA GLY A 60 4.21 2.97 8.25
C GLY A 60 3.16 1.86 8.33
N ARG A 61 1.89 2.18 8.07
CA ARG A 61 0.79 1.17 8.03
C ARG A 61 0.95 0.23 6.84
N VAL A 62 1.30 0.75 5.67
CA VAL A 62 1.56 -0.06 4.46
C VAL A 62 2.63 -1.11 4.72
N GLY A 63 3.73 -0.74 5.40
CA GLY A 63 4.81 -1.67 5.72
C GLY A 63 4.41 -2.82 6.65
N ARG A 64 3.26 -2.72 7.34
CA ARG A 64 2.72 -3.77 8.22
C ARG A 64 1.72 -4.69 7.52
N LEU A 65 1.29 -4.37 6.30
CA LEU A 65 0.37 -5.23 5.56
C LEU A 65 1.09 -6.51 5.08
N PRO A 66 0.46 -7.69 5.24
CA PRO A 66 1.03 -8.95 4.78
C PRO A 66 0.93 -9.07 3.26
N ILE A 67 1.79 -8.35 2.54
CA ILE A 67 1.86 -8.35 1.06
C ILE A 67 3.11 -9.12 0.62
N ARG A 68 2.91 -10.12 -0.23
CA ARG A 68 4.00 -10.86 -0.86
C ARG A 68 4.39 -10.19 -2.18
N LEU A 69 5.67 -9.85 -2.31
CA LEU A 69 6.18 -9.24 -3.54
C LEU A 69 6.49 -10.31 -4.59
N LEU A 70 6.02 -10.08 -5.81
CA LEU A 70 6.26 -10.89 -6.98
C LEU A 70 7.58 -10.47 -7.63
N GLY A 71 8.50 -11.42 -7.80
CA GLY A 71 9.79 -11.18 -8.46
C GLY A 71 10.91 -10.71 -7.53
N ALA A 72 10.74 -10.81 -6.21
CA ALA A 72 11.87 -10.81 -5.29
C ALA A 72 12.51 -12.21 -5.30
N THR A 73 13.43 -12.43 -6.24
CA THR A 73 14.32 -13.61 -6.27
C THR A 73 15.25 -13.65 -5.07
#